data_AF-A0A8J5XQ17-F1
#
_entry.id   AF-A0A8J5XQ17-F1
#
_cell.length_a   1.000
_cell.length_b   1.000
_cell.length_c   1.000
_cell.angle_alpha   90.00
_cell.angle_beta   90.00
_cell.angle_gamma   90.00
#
_symmetry.space_group_name_H-M   'P 1'
#
loop_
_entity.id
_entity.type
_entity.pdbx_description
1 polymer ?
#
loop_
_entity_poly.entity_id
_entity_poly.type
_entity_poly.pdbx_seq_one_letter_code
_entity_poly.pdbx_strand_id
1 'polypeptide(L)'
;MSAAPPAGGDALELEAELEEPPQGVQWAATQRAYLRAIIEEQIPTFRARPYIHDQQHLLELLAAGLATTLRDEFCWSLCFQPAFVRMLCHEGFLPICSEIANGTGLYVLLPKLHTRRCVLEFGNVRVQKSTRKRARGFRMSVNRAFARVMEGCVEQHGEDWLHPPMRAVLSRLHDWEQARHGVAHDGKAAGVAPAGACGSAMASFELWDEAGQLVAGEVGCVSGRCYTSFTGFHRVANAGSVQLALTARLLERASFAFWDLGQEFEYKAQLGAQLWPRARFLERFHAVRGQPSALHDVSLDAQLLADPAQLLGQAGEPAGSEGPPGQPSMHDEVDDD
;
A
#
# COMPACT_ATOMS: atom_id res chain seq x y z
N MET A 1 43.53 -14.79 2.12
CA MET A 1 43.58 -13.40 2.61
C MET A 1 42.14 -12.91 2.65
N SER A 2 41.56 -12.85 3.85
CA SER A 2 40.20 -12.41 4.08
C SER A 2 40.16 -10.89 3.97
N ALA A 3 39.42 -10.36 3.00
CA ALA A 3 39.12 -8.94 2.92
C ALA A 3 38.03 -8.62 3.96
N ALA A 4 38.30 -7.67 4.82
CA ALA A 4 37.31 -7.12 5.75
C ALA A 4 36.16 -6.46 4.97
N PRO A 5 34.92 -6.48 5.48
CA PRO A 5 33.80 -5.82 4.80
C PRO A 5 33.93 -4.30 4.88
N PRO A 6 33.43 -3.55 3.88
CA PRO A 6 33.46 -2.10 3.91
C PRO A 6 32.50 -1.57 4.99
N ALA A 7 33.01 -0.65 5.81
CA ALA A 7 32.22 0.06 6.81
C ALA A 7 31.59 1.32 6.21
N GLY A 8 30.28 1.49 6.37
CA GLY A 8 29.59 2.80 6.34
C GLY A 8 29.23 3.44 4.99
N GLY A 9 29.68 2.91 3.84
CA GLY A 9 29.35 3.47 2.51
C GLY A 9 28.00 3.02 1.92
N ASP A 10 27.55 1.81 2.29
CA ASP A 10 26.49 1.08 1.58
C ASP A 10 25.10 1.75 1.67
N ALA A 11 24.75 2.36 2.81
CA ALA A 11 23.42 2.96 3.01
C ALA A 11 23.22 4.28 2.26
N LEU A 12 24.27 5.11 2.16
CA LEU A 12 24.21 6.38 1.42
C LEU A 12 24.23 6.15 -0.10
N GLU A 13 24.98 5.14 -0.56
CA GLU A 13 24.98 4.71 -1.96
C GLU A 13 23.61 4.15 -2.37
N LEU A 14 23.00 3.32 -1.53
CA LEU A 14 21.64 2.83 -1.75
C LEU A 14 20.62 3.98 -1.81
N GLU A 15 20.68 4.98 -0.93
CA GLU A 15 19.74 6.12 -0.98
C GLU A 15 19.93 6.97 -2.25
N ALA A 16 21.15 7.12 -2.75
CA ALA A 16 21.42 7.85 -3.99
C ALA A 16 20.74 7.22 -5.22
N GLU A 17 20.50 5.90 -5.23
CA GLU A 17 19.78 5.22 -6.32
C GLU A 17 18.32 5.68 -6.45
N LEU A 18 17.75 6.23 -5.38
CA LEU A 18 16.37 6.72 -5.36
C LEU A 18 16.24 8.17 -5.86
N GLU A 19 17.34 8.85 -6.16
CA GLU A 19 17.36 10.21 -6.69
C GLU A 19 17.25 10.25 -8.22
N GLU A 20 17.60 9.16 -8.91
CA GLU A 20 17.52 9.12 -10.37
C GLU A 20 16.11 8.73 -10.86
N PRO A 21 15.44 9.56 -11.68
CA PRO A 21 14.18 9.17 -12.31
C PRO A 21 14.41 8.07 -13.36
N PRO A 22 13.40 7.26 -13.70
CA PRO A 22 13.51 6.29 -14.78
C PRO A 22 13.66 6.94 -16.15
N GLN A 23 14.17 6.18 -17.12
CA GLN A 23 14.35 6.65 -18.50
C GLN A 23 13.02 7.15 -19.10
N GLY A 24 13.09 8.20 -19.92
CA GLY A 24 11.92 8.77 -20.60
C GLY A 24 11.14 9.81 -19.78
N VAL A 25 11.46 9.98 -18.49
CA VAL A 25 10.90 11.05 -17.63
C VAL A 25 12.00 11.83 -16.91
N GLN A 26 13.21 11.81 -17.47
CA GLN A 26 14.36 12.56 -17.00
C GLN A 26 14.42 13.91 -17.70
N TRP A 27 14.25 14.98 -16.93
CA TRP A 27 14.24 16.34 -17.45
C TRP A 27 15.16 17.20 -16.60
N ALA A 28 16.03 18.01 -17.21
CA ALA A 28 16.75 19.05 -16.50
C ALA A 28 15.77 20.07 -15.88
N ALA A 29 16.18 20.79 -14.82
CA ALA A 29 15.30 21.73 -14.12
C ALA A 29 14.68 22.79 -15.06
N THR A 30 15.45 23.31 -16.02
CA THR A 30 14.98 24.27 -17.03
C THR A 30 13.96 23.65 -17.99
N GLN A 31 14.18 22.40 -18.41
CA GLN A 31 13.24 21.66 -19.26
C GLN A 31 11.93 21.38 -18.53
N ARG A 32 11.98 20.99 -17.24
CA ARG A 32 10.77 20.80 -16.42
C ARG A 32 9.97 22.08 -16.29
N ALA A 33 10.62 23.22 -16.03
CA ALA A 33 9.95 24.51 -15.93
C ALA A 33 9.27 24.90 -17.25
N TYR A 34 9.94 24.67 -18.38
CA TYR A 34 9.38 24.92 -19.70
C TYR A 34 8.18 24.01 -20.01
N LEU A 35 8.31 22.70 -19.79
CA LEU A 35 7.22 21.74 -19.98
C LEU A 35 6.02 22.06 -19.10
N ARG A 36 6.26 22.39 -17.82
CA ARG A 36 5.21 22.81 -16.90
C ARG A 36 4.43 24.00 -17.46
N ALA A 37 5.13 25.05 -17.92
CA ALA A 37 4.48 26.25 -18.45
C ALA A 37 3.58 25.93 -19.65
N ILE A 38 4.06 25.09 -20.58
CA ILE A 38 3.26 24.62 -21.73
C ILE A 38 2.03 23.84 -21.25
N ILE A 39 2.19 22.89 -20.32
CA ILE A 39 1.08 22.08 -19.82
C ILE A 39 0.01 22.97 -19.15
N GLU A 40 0.42 23.92 -18.31
CA GLU A 40 -0.48 24.86 -17.64
C GLU A 40 -1.17 25.83 -18.63
N GLU A 41 -0.50 26.18 -19.73
CA GLU A 41 -1.06 27.00 -20.79
C GLU A 41 -2.12 26.23 -21.59
N GLN A 42 -1.79 25.02 -22.02
CA GLN A 42 -2.60 24.23 -22.96
C GLN A 42 -3.70 23.42 -22.28
N ILE A 43 -3.55 23.06 -21.00
CA ILE A 43 -4.48 22.17 -20.28
C ILE A 43 -4.92 22.83 -18.96
N PRO A 44 -6.03 23.60 -18.96
CA PRO A 44 -6.46 24.42 -17.82
C PRO A 44 -6.61 23.67 -16.49
N THR A 45 -6.98 22.38 -16.53
CA THR A 45 -7.10 21.55 -15.32
C THR A 45 -5.80 21.46 -14.51
N PHE A 46 -4.63 21.44 -15.18
CA PHE A 46 -3.35 21.40 -14.48
C PHE A 46 -3.00 22.73 -13.82
N ARG A 47 -3.41 23.86 -14.41
CA ARG A 47 -3.27 25.18 -13.81
C ARG A 47 -4.05 25.32 -12.49
N ALA A 48 -5.20 24.66 -12.39
CA ALA A 48 -6.04 24.69 -11.19
C ALA A 48 -5.53 23.79 -10.05
N ARG A 49 -4.62 22.84 -10.35
CA ARG A 49 -4.09 21.87 -9.38
C ARG A 49 -2.74 22.31 -8.83
N PRO A 50 -2.45 22.09 -7.53
CA PRO A 50 -1.13 22.32 -6.99
C PRO A 50 -0.06 21.51 -7.74
N TYR A 51 0.99 22.19 -8.20
CA TYR A 51 2.17 21.56 -8.78
C TYR A 51 3.21 21.29 -7.71
N ILE A 52 3.75 20.07 -7.67
CA ILE A 52 4.78 19.67 -6.70
C ILE A 52 6.10 19.49 -7.44
N HIS A 53 7.14 20.21 -7.01
CA HIS A 53 8.43 20.23 -7.71
C HIS A 53 9.25 18.99 -7.41
N ASP A 54 9.28 18.61 -6.13
CA ASP A 54 10.11 17.57 -5.56
C ASP A 54 9.61 17.25 -4.13
N GLN A 55 10.38 16.44 -3.42
CA GLN A 55 10.11 16.05 -2.04
C GLN A 55 10.08 17.22 -1.06
N GLN A 56 10.99 18.19 -1.19
CA GLN A 56 11.06 19.32 -0.27
C GLN A 56 9.83 20.22 -0.42
N HIS A 57 9.44 20.52 -1.66
CA HIS A 57 8.24 21.31 -1.94
C HIS A 57 6.95 20.62 -1.43
N LEU A 58 6.87 19.28 -1.49
CA LEU A 58 5.75 18.54 -0.90
C LEU A 58 5.63 18.83 0.61
N LEU A 59 6.74 18.76 1.35
CA LEU A 59 6.74 18.99 2.80
C LEU A 59 6.33 20.43 3.13
N GLU A 60 6.80 21.41 2.35
CA GLU A 60 6.40 22.82 2.49
C GLU A 60 4.90 23.03 2.25
N LEU A 61 4.35 22.42 1.19
CA LEU A 61 2.92 22.48 0.90
C LEU A 61 2.09 21.80 1.99
N LEU A 62 2.54 20.67 2.52
CA LEU A 62 1.88 19.97 3.62
C LEU A 62 1.89 20.80 4.90
N ALA A 63 3.02 21.44 5.24
CA ALA A 63 3.13 22.38 6.36
C ALA A 63 2.20 23.59 6.17
N ALA A 64 1.98 24.03 4.93
CA ALA A 64 1.01 25.07 4.57
C ALA A 64 -0.44 24.58 4.52
N GLY A 65 -0.73 23.32 4.87
CA GLY A 65 -2.09 22.78 4.99
C GLY A 65 -2.65 22.15 3.72
N LEU A 66 -1.84 21.82 2.70
CA LEU A 66 -2.27 21.22 1.43
C LEU A 66 -3.27 20.07 1.62
N ALA A 67 -3.01 19.15 2.55
CA ALA A 67 -3.86 17.99 2.79
C ALA A 67 -5.32 18.35 3.15
N THR A 68 -5.50 19.49 3.84
CA THR A 68 -6.81 20.00 4.25
C THR A 68 -7.48 20.89 3.21
N THR A 69 -6.70 21.60 2.39
CA THR A 69 -7.20 22.59 1.42
C THR A 69 -7.38 22.04 0.01
N LEU A 70 -6.81 20.87 -0.30
CA LEU A 70 -6.88 20.25 -1.62
C LEU A 70 -8.31 19.82 -1.99
N ARG A 71 -8.93 20.53 -2.94
CA ARG A 71 -10.31 20.27 -3.39
C ARG A 71 -10.43 19.11 -4.37
N ASP A 72 -9.62 19.10 -5.43
CA ASP A 72 -9.80 18.18 -6.57
C ASP A 72 -9.13 16.82 -6.41
N GLU A 73 -8.81 16.41 -5.18
CA GLU A 73 -8.07 15.19 -4.80
C GLU A 73 -6.66 15.04 -5.41
N PHE A 74 -6.31 15.77 -6.46
CA PHE A 74 -5.07 15.60 -7.22
C PHE A 74 -4.18 16.83 -7.11
N CYS A 75 -2.91 16.57 -6.82
CA CYS A 75 -1.81 17.43 -7.23
C CYS A 75 -1.26 16.90 -8.57
N TRP A 76 -0.22 17.55 -9.09
CA TRP A 76 0.52 17.00 -10.22
C TRP A 76 2.01 17.34 -10.16
N SER A 77 2.83 16.57 -10.86
CA SER A 77 4.28 16.73 -10.90
C SER A 77 4.89 16.14 -12.18
N LEU A 78 6.03 16.68 -12.59
CA LEU A 78 6.93 16.06 -13.58
C LEU A 78 8.10 15.31 -12.91
N CYS A 79 8.10 15.21 -11.58
CA CYS A 79 9.11 14.49 -10.82
C CYS A 79 8.72 13.02 -10.65
N PHE A 80 9.55 12.13 -11.18
CA PHE A 80 9.42 10.67 -11.06
C PHE A 80 10.60 10.06 -10.29
N GLN A 81 11.26 10.85 -9.43
CA GLN A 81 12.29 10.31 -8.55
C GLN A 81 11.65 9.28 -7.59
N PRO A 82 12.21 8.07 -7.47
CA PRO A 82 11.73 7.07 -6.52
C PRO A 82 11.59 7.60 -5.09
N ALA A 83 12.54 8.40 -4.59
CA ALA A 83 12.47 9.00 -3.26
C ALA A 83 11.23 9.88 -3.07
N PHE A 84 10.90 10.69 -4.09
CA PHE A 84 9.69 11.53 -4.08
C PHE A 84 8.41 10.68 -4.08
N VAL A 85 8.33 9.63 -4.90
CA VAL A 85 7.16 8.72 -4.91
C VAL A 85 7.02 7.96 -3.59
N ARG A 86 8.14 7.56 -2.97
CA ARG A 86 8.16 6.97 -1.63
C ARG A 86 7.59 7.95 -0.60
N MET A 87 8.01 9.21 -0.64
CA MET A 87 7.50 10.25 0.26
C MET A 87 6.01 10.51 0.05
N LEU A 88 5.52 10.53 -1.18
CA LEU A 88 4.09 10.65 -1.46
C LEU A 88 3.29 9.55 -0.76
N CYS A 89 3.74 8.29 -0.86
CA CYS A 89 3.12 7.17 -0.16
C CYS A 89 3.16 7.37 1.36
N HIS A 90 4.30 7.81 1.89
CA HIS A 90 4.47 8.11 3.31
C HIS A 90 3.53 9.21 3.80
N GLU A 91 3.18 10.17 2.94
CA GLU A 91 2.23 11.24 3.23
C GLU A 91 0.77 10.87 2.89
N GLY A 92 0.48 9.61 2.56
CA GLY A 92 -0.86 9.09 2.35
C GLY A 92 -1.45 9.41 0.97
N PHE A 93 -0.62 9.86 0.03
CA PHE A 93 -1.01 10.02 -1.37
C PHE A 93 -0.90 8.67 -2.10
N LEU A 94 -1.81 8.46 -3.06
CA LEU A 94 -1.66 7.42 -4.08
C LEU A 94 -0.87 8.00 -5.26
N PRO A 95 0.26 7.40 -5.65
CA PRO A 95 1.01 7.84 -6.83
C PRO A 95 0.36 7.29 -8.10
N ILE A 96 -0.33 8.17 -8.84
CA ILE A 96 -0.98 7.83 -10.12
C ILE A 96 -0.13 8.43 -11.24
N CYS A 97 0.06 7.72 -12.36
CA CYS A 97 0.69 8.27 -13.56
C CYS A 97 -0.33 8.41 -14.67
N SER A 98 -0.15 9.39 -15.55
CA SER A 98 -0.96 9.54 -16.76
C SER A 98 -0.09 10.04 -17.91
N GLU A 99 -0.32 9.53 -19.10
CA GLU A 99 0.23 10.12 -20.33
C GLU A 99 -0.60 11.34 -20.75
N ILE A 100 0.06 12.47 -20.99
CA ILE A 100 -0.58 13.65 -21.57
C ILE A 100 -0.91 13.33 -23.02
N ALA A 101 -2.19 13.42 -23.38
CA ALA A 101 -2.66 13.22 -24.76
C ALA A 101 -2.10 11.93 -25.39
N ASN A 102 -2.66 10.78 -24.99
CA ASN A 102 -2.36 9.42 -25.45
C ASN A 102 -1.47 9.32 -26.70
N GLY A 103 -0.28 8.72 -26.55
CA GLY A 103 0.69 8.50 -27.61
C GLY A 103 1.75 9.61 -27.78
N THR A 104 1.83 10.60 -26.89
CA THR A 104 2.93 11.59 -26.92
C THR A 104 4.23 11.10 -26.28
N GLY A 105 4.16 10.09 -25.41
CA GLY A 105 5.26 9.68 -24.53
C GLY A 105 5.55 10.66 -23.40
N LEU A 106 4.75 11.72 -23.20
CA LEU A 106 4.91 12.67 -22.11
C LEU A 106 4.05 12.25 -20.92
N TYR A 107 4.70 11.90 -19.81
CA TYR A 107 4.02 11.43 -18.61
C TYR A 107 4.02 12.47 -17.49
N VAL A 108 2.94 12.49 -16.72
CA VAL A 108 2.81 13.28 -15.49
C VAL A 108 2.45 12.38 -14.32
N LEU A 109 3.01 12.72 -13.17
CA LEU A 109 2.57 12.16 -11.90
C LEU A 109 1.37 12.96 -11.40
N LEU A 110 0.37 12.26 -10.88
CA LEU A 110 -0.87 12.79 -10.32
C LEU A 110 -1.03 12.31 -8.88
N PRO A 111 -0.28 12.86 -7.90
CA PRO A 111 -0.43 12.45 -6.51
C PRO A 111 -1.85 12.67 -6.03
N LYS A 112 -2.54 11.59 -5.66
CA LYS A 112 -3.95 11.59 -5.32
C LYS A 112 -4.19 11.40 -3.82
N LEU A 113 -4.88 12.35 -3.22
CA LEU A 113 -5.35 12.30 -1.86
C LEU A 113 -6.88 12.38 -1.83
N HIS A 114 -7.55 11.23 -1.70
CA HIS A 114 -9.01 11.16 -1.70
C HIS A 114 -9.64 12.00 -0.60
N THR A 115 -10.78 12.63 -0.91
CA THR A 115 -11.69 13.25 0.06
C THR A 115 -12.34 12.22 0.98
N ARG A 116 -12.58 11.01 0.46
CA ARG A 116 -13.04 9.84 1.21
C ARG A 116 -12.17 8.63 0.90
N ARG A 117 -11.60 8.01 1.94
CA ARG A 117 -10.73 6.85 1.81
C ARG A 117 -11.47 5.58 2.22
N CYS A 118 -11.42 4.56 1.38
CA CYS A 118 -11.96 3.23 1.71
C CYS A 118 -10.95 2.50 2.59
N VAL A 119 -11.33 2.19 3.83
CA VAL A 119 -10.46 1.62 4.86
C VAL A 119 -11.11 0.38 5.47
N LEU A 120 -10.35 -0.69 5.63
CA LEU A 120 -10.76 -1.89 6.34
C LEU A 120 -10.04 -1.97 7.69
N GLU A 121 -10.82 -1.82 8.77
CA GLU A 121 -10.37 -2.20 10.11
C GLU A 121 -10.50 -3.72 10.25
N PHE A 122 -9.46 -4.39 10.78
CA PHE A 122 -9.40 -5.85 10.76
C PHE A 122 -10.52 -6.55 11.57
N GLY A 123 -11.02 -5.91 12.62
CA GLY A 123 -12.20 -6.37 13.37
C GLY A 123 -13.49 -6.44 12.53
N ASN A 124 -13.53 -5.74 11.38
CA ASN A 124 -14.70 -5.72 10.48
C ASN A 124 -14.58 -6.74 9.34
N VAL A 125 -13.50 -7.52 9.23
CA VAL A 125 -13.24 -8.41 8.10
C VAL A 125 -14.33 -9.46 7.94
N ARG A 126 -14.99 -9.45 6.78
CA ARG A 126 -16.03 -10.40 6.39
C ARG A 126 -15.49 -11.35 5.32
N VAL A 127 -15.38 -12.64 5.67
CA VAL A 127 -14.95 -13.68 4.74
C VAL A 127 -16.12 -14.61 4.44
N GLN A 128 -16.54 -14.63 3.17
CA GLN A 128 -17.65 -15.46 2.71
C GLN A 128 -17.33 -16.96 2.82
N LYS A 129 -18.36 -17.80 3.02
CA LYS A 129 -18.22 -19.26 3.13
C LYS A 129 -17.59 -19.88 1.88
N SER A 130 -17.97 -19.39 0.69
CA SER A 130 -17.42 -19.78 -0.60
C SER A 130 -15.91 -19.50 -0.68
N THR A 131 -15.48 -18.32 -0.26
CA THR A 131 -14.06 -17.92 -0.17
C THR A 131 -13.27 -18.88 0.72
N ARG A 132 -13.78 -19.19 1.92
CA ARG A 132 -13.13 -20.14 2.86
C ARG A 132 -12.97 -21.54 2.25
N LYS A 133 -13.99 -22.03 1.56
CA LYS A 133 -13.95 -23.34 0.90
C LYS A 133 -12.91 -23.35 -0.22
N ARG A 134 -12.84 -22.29 -1.02
CA ARG A 134 -11.94 -22.17 -2.17
C ARG A 134 -10.48 -21.98 -1.76
N ALA A 135 -10.21 -21.36 -0.60
CA ALA A 135 -8.86 -21.09 -0.13
C ALA A 135 -7.96 -22.33 -0.01
N ARG A 136 -8.53 -23.53 0.20
CA ARG A 136 -7.78 -24.79 0.35
C ARG A 136 -6.98 -25.20 -0.89
N GLY A 137 -7.39 -24.76 -2.08
CA GLY A 137 -6.72 -25.08 -3.35
C GLY A 137 -5.69 -24.03 -3.76
N PHE A 138 -5.29 -23.15 -2.84
CA PHE A 138 -4.35 -22.07 -3.13
C PHE A 138 -3.23 -22.04 -2.09
N ARG A 139 -2.19 -21.28 -2.38
CA ARG A 139 -1.11 -20.88 -1.48
C ARG A 139 -0.87 -19.38 -1.63
N MET A 140 -0.47 -18.71 -0.56
CA MET A 140 -0.12 -17.28 -0.61
C MET A 140 1.39 -17.09 -0.46
N SER A 141 1.95 -16.08 -1.11
CA SER A 141 3.27 -15.57 -0.75
C SER A 141 3.28 -14.04 -0.71
N VAL A 142 4.37 -13.49 -0.19
CA VAL A 142 4.62 -12.05 -0.13
C VAL A 142 5.98 -11.78 -0.78
N ASN A 143 6.06 -10.77 -1.63
CA ASN A 143 7.30 -10.32 -2.27
C ASN A 143 8.06 -11.42 -3.03
N ARG A 144 7.36 -12.43 -3.58
CA ARG A 144 8.01 -13.50 -4.37
C ARG A 144 7.94 -13.26 -5.86
N ALA A 145 7.00 -12.45 -6.33
CA ALA A 145 6.80 -12.25 -7.76
C ALA A 145 6.25 -10.85 -8.11
N PHE A 146 6.76 -9.79 -7.49
CA PHE A 146 6.31 -8.41 -7.68
C PHE A 146 6.17 -8.03 -9.18
N ALA A 147 7.20 -8.31 -9.98
CA ALA A 147 7.19 -8.05 -11.43
C ALA A 147 6.05 -8.78 -12.16
N ARG A 148 5.82 -10.06 -11.84
CA ARG A 148 4.73 -10.86 -12.44
C ARG A 148 3.35 -10.42 -11.99
N VAL A 149 3.23 -9.86 -10.78
CA VAL A 149 1.98 -9.26 -10.30
C VAL A 149 1.70 -7.96 -11.06
N MET A 150 2.71 -7.11 -11.24
CA MET A 150 2.61 -5.90 -12.06
C MET A 150 2.19 -6.23 -13.49
N GLU A 151 2.82 -7.23 -14.12
CA GLU A 151 2.42 -7.74 -15.45
C GLU A 151 0.95 -8.17 -15.47
N GLY A 152 0.51 -8.98 -14.51
CA GLY A 152 -0.88 -9.42 -14.41
C GLY A 152 -1.87 -8.26 -14.23
N CYS A 153 -1.48 -7.19 -13.53
CA CYS A 153 -2.30 -5.98 -13.40
C CYS A 153 -2.44 -5.24 -14.73
N VAL A 154 -1.36 -5.09 -15.49
CA VAL A 154 -1.39 -4.46 -16.82
C VAL A 154 -2.17 -5.30 -17.82
N GLU A 155 -2.02 -6.63 -17.79
CA GLU A 155 -2.79 -7.54 -18.64
C GLU A 155 -4.29 -7.39 -18.41
N GLN A 156 -4.72 -7.25 -17.15
CA GLN A 156 -6.13 -7.20 -16.79
C GLN A 156 -6.75 -5.82 -17.01
N HIS A 157 -6.03 -4.75 -16.69
CA HIS A 157 -6.59 -3.38 -16.65
C HIS A 157 -6.06 -2.46 -17.75
N GLY A 158 -5.09 -2.92 -18.54
CA GLY A 158 -4.31 -2.07 -19.44
C GLY A 158 -3.31 -1.20 -18.69
N GLU A 159 -2.83 -0.14 -19.34
CA GLU A 159 -1.88 0.80 -18.74
C GLU A 159 -2.51 1.55 -17.55
N ASP A 160 -3.78 1.98 -17.66
CA ASP A 160 -4.52 2.76 -16.66
C ASP A 160 -3.64 3.87 -16.01
N TRP A 161 -3.27 3.73 -14.74
CA TRP A 161 -2.34 4.63 -14.06
C TRP A 161 -0.91 4.09 -13.95
N LEU A 162 -0.69 2.84 -14.34
CA LEU A 162 0.52 2.05 -14.18
C LEU A 162 1.41 2.12 -15.43
N HIS A 163 1.46 3.28 -16.07
CA HIS A 163 2.28 3.57 -17.24
C HIS A 163 3.77 3.20 -17.03
N PRO A 164 4.57 2.99 -18.09
CA PRO A 164 5.93 2.48 -17.99
C PRO A 164 6.84 3.19 -16.97
N PRO A 165 6.84 4.54 -16.85
CA PRO A 165 7.65 5.22 -15.84
C PRO A 165 7.23 4.86 -14.41
N MET A 166 5.93 4.71 -14.15
CA MET A 166 5.43 4.32 -12.84
C MET A 166 5.85 2.88 -12.50
N ARG A 167 5.77 1.96 -13.47
CA ARG A 167 6.28 0.58 -13.27
C ARG A 167 7.74 0.58 -12.87
N ALA A 168 8.56 1.35 -13.59
CA ALA A 168 9.98 1.45 -13.31
C ALA A 168 10.27 2.01 -11.91
N VAL A 169 9.52 3.05 -11.47
CA VAL A 169 9.64 3.57 -10.10
C VAL A 169 9.25 2.53 -9.06
N LEU A 170 8.09 1.89 -9.19
CA LEU A 170 7.59 0.93 -8.21
C LEU A 170 8.48 -0.31 -8.11
N SER A 171 8.96 -0.84 -9.24
CA SER A 171 9.92 -1.95 -9.25
C SER A 171 11.23 -1.56 -8.59
N ARG A 172 11.78 -0.37 -8.90
CA ARG A 172 13.02 0.10 -8.26
C ARG A 172 12.86 0.26 -6.76
N LEU A 173 11.74 0.83 -6.29
CA LEU A 173 11.45 0.93 -4.86
C LEU A 173 11.33 -0.45 -4.20
N HIS A 174 10.71 -1.41 -4.87
CA HIS A 174 10.61 -2.78 -4.36
C HIS A 174 11.99 -3.44 -4.24
N ASP A 175 12.78 -3.43 -5.32
CA ASP A 175 14.11 -4.04 -5.38
C ASP A 175 15.05 -3.41 -4.34
N TRP A 176 15.00 -2.08 -4.19
CA TRP A 176 15.76 -1.34 -3.19
C TRP A 176 15.43 -1.81 -1.76
N GLU A 177 14.15 -1.96 -1.42
CA GLU A 177 13.74 -2.48 -0.11
C GLU A 177 14.19 -3.93 0.08
N GLN A 178 14.05 -4.79 -0.94
CA GLN A 178 14.50 -6.18 -0.85
C GLN A 178 16.01 -6.27 -0.62
N ALA A 179 16.81 -5.44 -1.29
CA ALA A 179 18.25 -5.36 -1.09
C ALA A 179 18.57 -4.95 0.35
N ARG A 180 17.92 -3.90 0.86
CA ARG A 180 18.14 -3.39 2.23
C ARG A 180 17.77 -4.39 3.32
N HIS A 181 16.72 -5.18 3.12
CA HIS A 181 16.29 -6.23 4.04
C HIS A 181 17.06 -7.56 3.88
N GLY A 182 17.67 -7.79 2.71
CA GLY A 182 18.51 -8.95 2.41
C GLY A 182 19.91 -8.92 3.04
N VAL A 183 20.40 -7.77 3.51
CA VAL A 183 21.67 -7.64 4.25
C VAL A 183 21.48 -7.90 5.76
N ALA A 184 20.77 -8.96 6.11
CA ALA A 184 20.77 -9.49 7.47
C ALA A 184 21.98 -10.43 7.65
N HIS A 185 23.19 -9.88 7.66
CA HIS A 185 24.36 -10.62 8.14
C HIS A 185 24.31 -10.71 9.68
N ASP A 186 24.35 -11.93 10.20
CA ASP A 186 24.63 -12.28 11.60
C ASP A 186 23.61 -11.90 12.68
N GLY A 187 22.31 -12.11 12.41
CA GLY A 187 21.29 -12.21 13.47
C GLY A 187 21.10 -10.95 14.32
N LYS A 188 21.61 -9.80 13.85
CA LYS A 188 21.27 -8.49 14.40
C LYS A 188 20.08 -7.97 13.62
N ALA A 189 19.05 -7.54 14.36
CA ALA A 189 17.89 -6.85 13.82
C ALA A 189 18.36 -5.79 12.80
N ALA A 190 17.68 -5.73 11.65
CA ALA A 190 17.89 -4.67 10.67
C ALA A 190 17.95 -3.34 11.43
N GLY A 191 19.05 -2.59 11.25
CA GLY A 191 19.28 -1.36 11.98
C GLY A 191 18.03 -0.47 11.91
N VAL A 192 17.62 0.07 13.06
CA VAL A 192 16.51 1.01 13.15
C VAL A 192 16.74 2.08 12.08
N ALA A 193 15.82 2.18 11.11
CA ALA A 193 15.88 3.23 10.10
C ALA A 193 16.05 4.57 10.84
N PRO A 194 17.01 5.42 10.43
CA PRO A 194 17.28 6.65 11.14
C PRO A 194 15.98 7.45 11.33
N ALA A 195 15.83 8.07 12.50
CA ALA A 195 14.67 8.89 12.79
C ALA A 195 14.51 9.97 11.71
N GLY A 196 13.40 9.91 10.95
CA GLY A 196 13.15 10.79 9.80
C GLY A 196 13.28 10.14 8.42
N ALA A 197 13.74 8.89 8.31
CA ALA A 197 13.69 8.14 7.05
C ALA A 197 12.24 7.80 6.68
N CYS A 198 11.86 8.07 5.43
CA CYS A 198 10.56 7.72 4.85
C CYS A 198 10.36 6.18 4.90
N GLY A 199 9.66 5.65 5.92
CA GLY A 199 9.53 4.21 6.19
C GLY A 199 8.54 3.46 5.31
N SER A 200 8.34 3.92 4.08
CA SER A 200 7.34 3.38 3.15
C SER A 200 7.99 2.45 2.14
N ALA A 201 7.51 1.21 2.05
CA ALA A 201 8.12 0.14 1.28
C ALA A 201 7.11 -0.54 0.35
N MET A 202 7.51 -0.86 -0.88
CA MET A 202 6.64 -1.56 -1.83
C MET A 202 6.52 -3.04 -1.49
N ALA A 203 5.31 -3.57 -1.55
CA ALA A 203 5.03 -4.97 -1.30
C ALA A 203 4.10 -5.57 -2.36
N SER A 204 4.22 -6.88 -2.57
CA SER A 204 3.26 -7.67 -3.33
C SER A 204 2.72 -8.85 -2.51
N PHE A 205 1.47 -9.21 -2.76
CA PHE A 205 0.85 -10.43 -2.26
C PHE A 205 0.48 -11.29 -3.45
N GLU A 206 0.92 -12.54 -3.45
CA GLU A 206 0.69 -13.48 -4.55
C GLU A 206 -0.21 -14.62 -4.10
N LEU A 207 -1.13 -15.03 -4.97
CA LEU A 207 -1.91 -16.25 -4.81
C LEU A 207 -1.58 -17.25 -5.91
N TRP A 208 -1.16 -18.43 -5.50
CA TRP A 208 -0.74 -19.55 -6.35
C TRP A 208 -1.76 -20.68 -6.27
N ASP A 209 -2.05 -21.34 -7.38
CA ASP A 209 -2.84 -22.57 -7.39
C ASP A 209 -1.98 -23.82 -7.08
N GLU A 210 -2.63 -24.99 -7.02
CA GLU A 210 -1.98 -26.29 -6.78
C GLU A 210 -0.93 -26.64 -7.85
N ALA A 211 -1.07 -26.12 -9.08
CA ALA A 211 -0.13 -26.30 -10.17
C ALA A 211 1.03 -25.28 -10.13
N GLY A 212 1.09 -24.43 -9.10
CA GLY A 212 2.11 -23.41 -8.92
C GLY A 212 1.98 -22.21 -9.86
N GLN A 213 0.81 -22.00 -10.46
CA GLN A 213 0.55 -20.85 -11.33
C GLN A 213 0.11 -19.64 -10.51
N LEU A 214 0.60 -18.45 -10.88
CA LEU A 214 0.17 -17.19 -10.28
C LEU A 214 -1.23 -16.83 -10.79
N VAL A 215 -2.24 -16.96 -9.94
CA VAL A 215 -3.66 -16.84 -10.32
C VAL A 215 -4.34 -15.59 -9.79
N ALA A 216 -3.75 -14.91 -8.81
CA ALA A 216 -4.12 -13.58 -8.38
C ALA A 216 -2.95 -12.92 -7.67
N GLY A 217 -2.99 -11.61 -7.54
CA GLY A 217 -2.06 -10.88 -6.71
C GLY A 217 -2.33 -9.40 -6.70
N GLU A 218 -1.71 -8.69 -5.77
CA GLU A 218 -1.78 -7.23 -5.70
C GLU A 218 -0.42 -6.65 -5.33
N VAL A 219 -0.22 -5.40 -5.72
CA VAL A 219 0.88 -4.56 -5.25
C VAL A 219 0.34 -3.39 -4.44
N GLY A 220 1.16 -2.92 -3.52
CA GLY A 220 0.84 -1.79 -2.67
C GLY A 220 2.04 -1.29 -1.90
N CYS A 221 1.77 -0.42 -0.93
CA CYS A 221 2.79 0.20 -0.10
C CYS A 221 2.51 -0.05 1.37
N VAL A 222 3.53 -0.52 2.08
CA VAL A 222 3.57 -0.56 3.54
C VAL A 222 4.07 0.77 4.03
N SER A 223 3.31 1.44 4.89
CA SER A 223 3.75 2.63 5.62
C SER A 223 3.55 2.37 7.10
N GLY A 224 4.62 1.95 7.76
CA GLY A 224 4.57 1.44 9.13
C GLY A 224 3.50 0.35 9.28
N ARG A 225 2.53 0.54 10.20
CA ARG A 225 1.44 -0.41 10.45
C ARG A 225 0.19 -0.18 9.59
N CYS A 226 0.31 0.49 8.46
CA CYS A 226 -0.74 0.59 7.43
C CYS A 226 -0.24 -0.02 6.13
N TYR A 227 -1.08 -0.84 5.48
CA TYR A 227 -0.85 -1.27 4.11
C TYR A 227 -1.85 -0.54 3.21
N THR A 228 -1.36 0.07 2.14
CA THR A 228 -2.17 0.74 1.12
C THR A 228 -2.14 -0.10 -0.15
N SER A 229 -3.28 -0.68 -0.53
CA SER A 229 -3.42 -1.37 -1.81
C SER A 229 -3.42 -0.37 -2.96
N PHE A 230 -2.67 -0.68 -4.01
CA PHE A 230 -2.70 0.10 -5.25
C PHE A 230 -3.55 -0.57 -6.31
N THR A 231 -3.13 -1.76 -6.75
CA THR A 231 -3.82 -2.50 -7.80
C THR A 231 -3.56 -3.99 -7.68
N GLY A 232 -4.48 -4.79 -8.20
CA GLY A 232 -4.38 -6.24 -8.20
C GLY A 232 -5.12 -6.86 -9.37
N PHE A 233 -4.86 -8.13 -9.60
CA PHE A 233 -5.42 -8.90 -10.70
C PHE A 233 -5.86 -10.30 -10.24
N HIS A 234 -6.66 -10.97 -11.04
CA HIS A 234 -7.00 -12.37 -10.88
C HIS A 234 -7.33 -13.02 -12.23
N ARG A 235 -6.98 -14.29 -12.37
CA ARG A 235 -7.16 -15.09 -13.60
C ARG A 235 -8.20 -16.19 -13.46
N VAL A 236 -8.56 -16.58 -12.22
CA VAL A 236 -9.53 -17.65 -11.96
C VAL A 236 -10.62 -17.23 -10.98
N ALA A 237 -11.80 -17.83 -11.13
CA ALA A 237 -12.96 -17.50 -10.31
C ALA A 237 -12.68 -17.66 -8.81
N ASN A 238 -13.04 -16.62 -8.05
CA ASN A 238 -12.86 -16.46 -6.61
C ASN A 238 -11.42 -16.25 -6.13
N ALA A 239 -10.40 -16.28 -7.00
CA ALA A 239 -9.01 -16.07 -6.56
C ALA A 239 -8.81 -14.67 -5.98
N GLY A 240 -9.39 -13.62 -6.58
CA GLY A 240 -9.32 -12.27 -6.02
C GLY A 240 -9.90 -12.17 -4.61
N SER A 241 -11.10 -12.74 -4.38
CA SER A 241 -11.72 -12.74 -3.06
C SER A 241 -10.92 -13.56 -2.03
N VAL A 242 -10.32 -14.67 -2.44
CA VAL A 242 -9.42 -15.46 -1.58
C VAL A 242 -8.17 -14.65 -1.24
N GLN A 243 -7.52 -14.06 -2.24
CA GLN A 243 -6.31 -13.25 -2.06
C GLN A 243 -6.59 -12.09 -1.08
N LEU A 244 -7.66 -11.33 -1.28
CA LEU A 244 -8.03 -10.24 -0.36
C LEU A 244 -8.29 -10.74 1.07
N ALA A 245 -9.03 -11.85 1.22
CA ALA A 245 -9.32 -12.38 2.55
C ALA A 245 -8.05 -12.86 3.29
N LEU A 246 -7.12 -13.46 2.56
CA LEU A 246 -5.84 -13.90 3.12
C LEU A 246 -4.93 -12.72 3.47
N THR A 247 -4.83 -11.71 2.61
CA THR A 247 -4.11 -10.47 2.91
C THR A 247 -4.67 -9.80 4.17
N ALA A 248 -5.99 -9.68 4.30
CA ALA A 248 -6.60 -9.09 5.50
C ALA A 248 -6.17 -9.82 6.79
N ARG A 249 -6.24 -11.15 6.79
CA ARG A 249 -5.84 -11.96 7.96
C ARG A 249 -4.35 -11.96 8.22
N LEU A 250 -3.55 -11.86 7.16
CA LEU A 250 -2.11 -11.74 7.27
C LEU A 250 -1.71 -10.42 7.93
N LEU A 251 -2.27 -9.31 7.45
CA LEU A 251 -2.02 -7.98 7.98
C LEU A 251 -2.50 -7.87 9.44
N GLU A 252 -3.67 -8.44 9.76
CA GLU A 252 -4.19 -8.52 11.13
C GLU A 252 -3.20 -9.26 12.06
N ARG A 253 -2.70 -10.43 11.66
CA ARG A 253 -1.70 -11.19 12.43
C ARG A 253 -0.36 -10.47 12.54
N ALA A 254 0.04 -9.76 11.49
CA ALA A 254 1.20 -8.88 11.50
C ALA A 254 0.97 -7.58 12.30
N SER A 255 -0.16 -7.49 13.03
CA SER A 255 -0.52 -6.38 13.89
C SER A 255 -0.62 -5.04 13.15
N PHE A 256 -1.01 -5.03 11.87
CA PHE A 256 -1.33 -3.77 11.19
C PHE A 256 -2.54 -3.11 11.88
N ALA A 257 -2.59 -1.79 11.85
CA ALA A 257 -3.66 -1.01 12.45
C ALA A 257 -4.93 -1.05 11.58
N PHE A 258 -4.77 -0.91 10.27
CA PHE A 258 -5.83 -1.01 9.28
C PHE A 258 -5.25 -1.21 7.88
N TRP A 259 -6.12 -1.57 6.93
CA TRP A 259 -5.80 -1.69 5.52
C TRP A 259 -6.47 -0.54 4.75
N ASP A 260 -5.66 0.32 4.14
CA ASP A 260 -6.10 1.33 3.20
C ASP A 260 -6.34 0.70 1.82
N LEU A 261 -7.60 0.68 1.40
CA LEU A 261 -8.01 0.15 0.11
C LEU A 261 -8.15 1.25 -0.95
N GLY A 262 -7.86 2.51 -0.66
CA GLY A 262 -7.93 3.59 -1.65
C GLY A 262 -9.37 3.95 -2.03
N GLN A 263 -9.72 3.79 -3.31
CA GLN A 263 -11.04 4.15 -3.85
C GLN A 263 -12.12 3.15 -3.44
N GLU A 264 -13.35 3.64 -3.22
CA GLU A 264 -14.51 2.80 -2.94
C GLU A 264 -14.90 1.93 -4.14
N PHE A 265 -15.15 0.65 -3.84
CA PHE A 265 -15.80 -0.29 -4.74
C PHE A 265 -16.68 -1.23 -3.91
N GLU A 266 -17.75 -1.74 -4.50
CA GLU A 266 -18.74 -2.59 -3.79
C GLU A 266 -18.10 -3.81 -3.13
N TYR A 267 -17.17 -4.49 -3.80
CA TYR A 267 -16.49 -5.67 -3.25
C TYR A 267 -15.67 -5.35 -1.98
N LYS A 268 -15.20 -4.11 -1.80
CA LYS A 268 -14.49 -3.66 -0.59
C LYS A 268 -15.45 -3.50 0.58
N ALA A 269 -16.63 -2.95 0.32
CA ALA A 269 -17.69 -2.88 1.32
C ALA A 269 -18.15 -4.30 1.74
N GLN A 270 -18.24 -5.24 0.79
CA GLN A 270 -18.53 -6.65 1.09
C GLN A 270 -17.47 -7.32 1.97
N LEU A 271 -16.20 -6.93 1.81
CA LEU A 271 -15.08 -7.36 2.68
C LEU A 271 -15.15 -6.75 4.09
N GLY A 272 -15.97 -5.71 4.30
CA GLY A 272 -16.13 -5.01 5.58
C GLY A 272 -15.50 -3.62 5.63
N ALA A 273 -15.02 -3.09 4.50
CA ALA A 273 -14.42 -1.77 4.44
C ALA A 273 -15.46 -0.67 4.64
N GLN A 274 -14.99 0.47 5.15
CA GLN A 274 -15.78 1.65 5.45
C GLN A 274 -15.18 2.87 4.75
N LEU A 275 -16.00 3.88 4.50
CA LEU A 275 -15.56 5.16 3.96
C LEU A 275 -15.22 6.16 5.07
N TRP A 276 -13.95 6.53 5.18
CA TRP A 276 -13.49 7.55 6.11
C TRP A 276 -13.31 8.91 5.41
N PRO A 277 -13.71 10.03 6.04
CA PRO A 277 -13.29 11.36 5.58
C PRO A 277 -11.76 11.48 5.58
N ARG A 278 -11.19 12.23 4.64
CA ARG A 278 -9.73 12.45 4.51
C ARG A 278 -9.06 12.83 5.83
N ALA A 279 -9.65 13.76 6.57
CA ALA A 279 -9.11 14.23 7.84
C ALA A 279 -8.92 13.08 8.84
N ARG A 280 -9.97 12.24 9.01
CA ARG A 280 -9.90 11.03 9.85
C ARG A 280 -8.86 10.05 9.33
N PHE A 281 -8.81 9.80 8.03
CA PHE A 281 -7.81 8.90 7.44
C PHE A 281 -6.39 9.36 7.74
N LEU A 282 -6.06 10.62 7.45
CA LEU A 282 -4.71 11.14 7.64
C LEU A 282 -4.30 11.18 9.11
N GLU A 283 -5.20 11.55 10.01
CA GLU A 283 -4.94 11.48 11.46
C GLU A 283 -4.53 10.06 11.88
N ARG A 284 -5.32 9.06 11.48
CA ARG A 284 -5.05 7.65 11.82
C ARG A 284 -3.82 7.10 11.10
N PHE A 285 -3.59 7.50 9.84
CA PHE A 285 -2.46 7.07 9.03
C PHE A 285 -1.14 7.66 9.56
N HIS A 286 -1.08 8.95 9.86
CA HIS A 286 0.11 9.60 10.42
C HIS A 286 0.48 9.04 11.81
N ALA A 287 -0.51 8.64 12.60
CA ALA A 287 -0.25 7.98 13.89
C ALA A 287 0.48 6.63 13.76
N VAL A 288 0.38 5.95 12.61
CA VAL A 288 0.90 4.57 12.44
C VAL A 288 2.00 4.43 11.39
N ARG A 289 2.16 5.39 10.47
CA ARG A 289 3.09 5.30 9.33
C ARG A 289 4.57 5.23 9.70
N GLY A 290 4.93 5.71 10.88
CA GLY A 290 6.29 5.66 11.42
C GLY A 290 6.51 4.53 12.43
N GLN A 291 5.47 3.73 12.73
CA GLN A 291 5.60 2.61 13.65
C GLN A 291 6.22 1.41 12.92
N PRO A 292 7.12 0.63 13.55
CA PRO A 292 7.64 -0.60 12.97
C PRO A 292 6.51 -1.56 12.59
N SER A 293 6.66 -2.26 11.48
CA SER A 293 5.76 -3.35 11.10
C SER A 293 6.52 -4.60 10.73
N ALA A 294 5.91 -5.74 11.05
CA ALA A 294 6.57 -7.01 10.88
C ALA A 294 6.64 -7.45 9.42
N LEU A 295 5.91 -6.85 8.46
CA LEU A 295 5.73 -7.43 7.12
C LEU A 295 7.04 -7.67 6.34
N HIS A 296 8.08 -6.89 6.61
CA HIS A 296 9.43 -7.07 6.04
C HIS A 296 10.35 -7.94 6.93
N ASP A 297 10.05 -8.05 8.22
CA ASP A 297 10.78 -8.86 9.21
C ASP A 297 10.19 -10.27 9.36
N VAL A 298 9.04 -10.56 8.75
CA VAL A 298 8.41 -11.85 8.95
C VAL A 298 9.24 -12.93 8.27
N SER A 299 9.85 -13.76 9.11
CA SER A 299 9.70 -15.20 8.93
C SER A 299 8.21 -15.51 9.03
N LEU A 300 7.45 -15.21 7.96
CA LEU A 300 6.08 -15.70 7.85
C LEU A 300 6.23 -17.21 7.94
N ASP A 301 5.61 -17.82 8.93
CA ASP A 301 5.67 -19.27 9.08
C ASP A 301 5.32 -19.87 7.72
N ALA A 302 6.31 -20.54 7.11
CA ALA A 302 6.17 -21.09 5.78
C ALA A 302 4.96 -22.05 5.75
N GLN A 303 4.58 -22.62 6.90
CA GLN A 303 3.38 -23.43 7.09
C GLN A 303 2.09 -22.60 7.04
N LEU A 304 2.03 -21.39 7.62
CA LEU A 304 0.85 -20.51 7.58
C LEU A 304 0.56 -20.00 6.17
N LEU A 305 1.59 -19.74 5.37
CA LEU A 305 1.44 -19.38 3.96
C LEU A 305 1.13 -20.59 3.05
N ALA A 306 1.50 -21.79 3.51
CA ALA A 306 1.21 -23.05 2.83
C ALA A 306 -0.21 -23.58 3.12
N ASP A 307 -0.84 -23.19 4.24
CA ASP A 307 -2.24 -23.53 4.56
C ASP A 307 -3.13 -22.28 4.75
N PRO A 308 -3.65 -21.71 3.64
CA PRO A 308 -4.60 -20.61 3.68
C PRO A 308 -5.88 -20.86 4.49
N ALA A 309 -6.30 -22.12 4.65
CA ALA A 309 -7.50 -22.42 5.42
C ALA A 309 -7.28 -22.20 6.91
N GLN A 310 -6.07 -22.46 7.41
CA GLN A 310 -5.67 -22.14 8.78
C GLN A 310 -5.61 -20.62 9.02
N LEU A 311 -5.15 -19.85 8.04
CA LEU A 311 -5.06 -18.38 8.14
C LEU A 311 -6.45 -17.73 8.23
N LEU A 312 -7.42 -18.23 7.46
CA LEU A 312 -8.80 -17.74 7.53
C LEU A 312 -9.54 -18.18 8.81
N GLY A 313 -9.05 -19.22 9.50
CA GLY A 313 -9.70 -19.85 10.64
C GLY A 313 -10.83 -20.81 10.22
N GLN A 314 -11.13 -21.79 11.08
CA GLN A 314 -12.31 -22.66 10.90
C GLN A 314 -13.60 -21.84 11.02
N ALA A 315 -14.68 -22.29 10.39
CA ALA A 315 -16.00 -21.67 10.57
C ALA A 315 -16.51 -21.93 12.00
N GLY A 316 -16.15 -21.06 12.94
CA GLY A 316 -16.75 -20.98 14.26
C GLY A 316 -18.01 -20.12 14.22
N GLU A 317 -19.04 -20.58 14.92
CA GLU A 317 -20.32 -19.90 15.17
C GLU A 317 -20.14 -18.43 15.56
N PRO A 318 -21.13 -17.55 15.30
CA PRO A 318 -21.07 -16.17 15.75
C PRO A 318 -20.73 -16.15 17.23
N ALA A 319 -19.72 -15.35 17.60
CA ALA A 319 -19.39 -15.08 18.99
C ALA A 319 -20.71 -14.80 19.72
N GLY A 320 -21.05 -15.69 20.65
CA GLY A 320 -22.26 -15.55 21.46
C GLY A 320 -22.29 -14.13 21.98
N SER A 321 -23.40 -13.45 21.73
CA SER A 321 -23.69 -12.19 22.38
C SER A 321 -23.70 -12.47 23.88
N GLU A 322 -22.60 -12.19 24.56
CA GLU A 322 -22.67 -11.85 25.98
C GLU A 322 -23.50 -10.58 26.02
N GLY A 323 -24.80 -10.77 26.24
CA GLY A 323 -25.70 -9.70 26.59
C GLY A 323 -25.14 -8.98 27.82
N PRO A 324 -25.44 -7.68 27.98
CA PRO A 324 -24.96 -6.93 29.13
C PRO A 324 -25.37 -7.66 30.42
N PRO A 325 -24.51 -7.65 31.46
CA PRO A 325 -24.84 -8.31 32.72
C PRO A 325 -26.18 -7.79 33.21
N GLY A 326 -27.12 -8.72 33.38
CA GLY A 326 -28.46 -8.44 33.86
C GLY A 326 -28.39 -7.66 35.16
N GLN A 327 -29.05 -6.50 35.20
CA GLN A 327 -29.34 -5.82 36.44
C GLN A 327 -30.11 -6.78 37.36
N PRO A 328 -29.76 -6.90 38.65
CA PRO A 328 -30.53 -7.72 39.57
C PRO A 328 -31.93 -7.12 39.74
N SER A 329 -32.93 -7.92 39.36
CA SER A 329 -34.33 -7.75 39.70
C SER A 329 -34.50 -7.75 41.22
N MET A 330 -34.73 -6.58 41.83
CA MET A 330 -35.46 -6.49 43.09
C MET A 330 -36.97 -6.56 42.79
N HIS A 331 -37.76 -7.08 43.73
CA HIS A 331 -39.17 -7.54 43.65
C HIS A 331 -39.23 -9.06 43.42
N ASP A 332 -39.73 -9.93 44.29
CA ASP A 332 -40.41 -9.86 45.60
C ASP A 332 -39.88 -11.08 46.42
N GLU A 333 -39.82 -11.13 47.75
CA GLU A 333 -40.89 -11.30 48.75
C GLU A 333 -40.17 -11.35 50.11
N VAL A 334 -40.78 -10.82 51.19
CA VAL A 334 -41.01 -11.50 52.49
C VAL A 334 -41.86 -10.56 53.36
N ASP A 335 -43.06 -11.04 53.67
CA ASP A 335 -43.95 -10.62 54.77
C ASP A 335 -43.25 -10.73 56.14
N ASP A 336 -43.50 -9.77 57.03
CA ASP A 336 -44.12 -10.00 58.36
C ASP A 336 -44.04 -8.73 59.24
N ASP A 337 -45.14 -8.50 59.96
CA ASP A 337 -45.47 -7.47 60.98
C ASP A 337 -45.96 -6.07 60.53
#